data_AF-A0A6M5YMW4-F1
#
_entry.id   AF-A0A6M5YMW4-F1
#
_cell.length_a   1.000
_cell.length_b   1.000
_cell.length_c   1.000
_cell.angle_alpha   90.00
_cell.angle_beta   90.00
_cell.angle_gamma   90.00
#
_symmetry.space_group_name_H-M   'P 1'
#
loop_
_entity.id
_entity.type
_entity.pdbx_description
1 polymer ?
#
loop_
_entity_poly.entity_id
_entity_poly.type
_entity_poly.pdbx_seq_one_letter_code
_entity_poly.pdbx_strand_id
1 'polypeptide(L)' 'MDKVKVEMLANMSGHNHSWNTGDIVEMPRAKAEGLVRAGFAKPVDEGEEPKPKKVKQG' A
#
# COMPACT_ATOMS: atom_id res chain seq x y z
N MET A 1 14.92 6.50 5.95
CA MET A 1 13.67 5.89 6.44
C MET A 1 13.37 4.73 5.50
N ASP A 2 13.50 3.49 5.96
CA ASP A 2 13.12 2.31 5.18
C ASP A 2 11.65 2.35 4.81
N LYS A 3 11.37 2.47 3.52
CA LYS A 3 10.03 2.33 2.96
C LYS A 3 9.94 1.03 2.19
N VAL A 4 8.77 0.43 2.19
CA VAL A 4 8.49 -0.80 1.46
C VAL A 4 7.20 -0.61 0.66
N LYS A 5 7.08 -1.38 -0.42
CA LYS A 5 5.84 -1.45 -1.22
C LYS A 5 5.00 -2.59 -0.70
N VAL A 6 3.73 -2.31 -0.47
CA VAL A 6 2.73 -3.31 -0.12
C VAL A 6 1.52 -3.19 -1.03
N GLU A 7 0.92 -4.32 -1.37
CA GLU A 7 -0.36 -4.37 -2.06
C GLU A 7 -1.47 -4.46 -1.02
N MET A 8 -2.45 -3.59 -1.13
CA MET A 8 -3.59 -3.52 -0.22
C MET A 8 -4.56 -4.65 -0.55
N LEU A 9 -4.91 -5.45 0.43
CA LEU A 9 -5.86 -6.56 0.28
C LEU A 9 -7.30 -6.14 0.62
N ALA A 10 -7.47 -5.00 1.27
CA ALA A 10 -8.77 -4.44 1.64
C ALA A 10 -8.86 -2.95 1.27
N ASN A 11 -10.08 -2.50 1.02
CA ASN A 11 -10.36 -1.07 0.90
C ASN A 11 -10.26 -0.41 2.28
N MET A 12 -9.34 0.55 2.42
CA MET A 12 -9.19 1.38 3.61
C MET A 12 -9.36 2.84 3.22
N SER A 13 -10.39 3.48 3.78
CA SER A 13 -10.61 4.92 3.63
C SER A 13 -10.40 5.60 4.97
N GLY A 14 -9.46 6.55 5.00
CA GLY A 14 -9.30 7.51 6.09
C GLY A 14 -9.69 8.91 5.62
N HIS A 15 -9.74 9.86 6.55
CA HIS A 15 -10.16 11.25 6.27
C HIS A 15 -9.38 11.96 5.15
N ASN A 16 -8.17 11.51 4.79
CA ASN A 16 -7.32 12.18 3.80
C ASN A 16 -6.83 11.27 2.65
N HIS A 17 -6.99 9.95 2.77
CA HIS A 17 -6.56 8.99 1.76
C HIS A 17 -7.48 7.77 1.74
N SER A 18 -7.77 7.30 0.54
CA SER A 18 -8.42 6.00 0.32
C SER A 18 -7.45 5.10 -0.44
N TRP A 19 -7.30 3.88 0.05
CA TRP A 19 -6.54 2.80 -0.55
C TRP A 19 -7.51 1.69 -0.90
N ASN A 20 -7.61 1.35 -2.17
CA ASN A 20 -8.50 0.28 -2.60
C ASN A 20 -7.76 -1.06 -2.59
N THR A 21 -8.51 -2.16 -2.54
CA THR A 21 -7.93 -3.49 -2.77
C THR A 21 -7.22 -3.54 -4.12
N GLY A 22 -6.00 -4.08 -4.13
CA GLY A 22 -5.10 -4.15 -5.28
C GLY A 22 -4.28 -2.88 -5.51
N ASP A 23 -4.44 -1.83 -4.70
CA ASP A 23 -3.53 -0.68 -4.79
C ASP A 23 -2.17 -1.01 -4.19
N ILE A 24 -1.13 -0.48 -4.81
CA ILE A 24 0.24 -0.64 -4.36
C ILE A 24 0.68 0.66 -3.74
N VAL A 25 1.03 0.62 -2.45
CA VAL A 25 1.35 1.80 -1.66
C VAL A 25 2.76 1.67 -1.11
N GLU A 26 3.55 2.73 -1.29
CA GLU A 26 4.85 2.87 -0.64
C GLU A 26 4.66 3.57 0.72
N MET A 27 5.05 2.91 1.80
CA MET A 27 4.92 3.45 3.15
C MET A 27 6.08 2.99 4.05
N PRO A 28 6.28 3.63 5.23
CA PRO A 28 7.34 3.22 6.15
C PRO A 28 7.18 1.76 6.55
N ARG A 29 8.30 1.03 6.65
CA ARG A 29 8.32 -0.41 6.98
C ARG A 29 7.46 -0.74 8.21
N ALA A 30 7.60 0.04 9.28
CA ALA A 30 6.81 -0.16 10.51
C ALA A 30 5.29 -0.10 10.27
N LYS A 31 4.82 0.76 9.37
CA LYS A 31 3.39 0.87 9.03
C LYS A 31 2.95 -0.29 8.14
N ALA A 32 3.77 -0.63 7.15
CA ALA A 32 3.54 -1.77 6.27
C ALA A 32 3.46 -3.08 7.06
N GLU A 33 4.38 -3.34 7.99
CA GLU A 33 4.37 -4.53 8.84
C GLU A 33 3.10 -4.61 9.69
N GLY A 34 2.61 -3.48 10.20
CA GLY A 34 1.33 -3.41 10.90
C GLY A 34 0.15 -3.86 10.01
N LEU A 35 0.10 -3.38 8.76
CA LEU A 35 -0.95 -3.74 7.81
C LEU A 35 -0.85 -5.20 7.35
N VAL A 36 0.37 -5.69 7.11
CA VAL A 36 0.61 -7.08 6.73
C VAL A 36 0.22 -8.02 7.86
N ARG A 37 0.62 -7.72 9.10
CA ARG A 37 0.25 -8.50 10.28
C ARG A 37 -1.25 -8.51 10.53
N ALA A 38 -1.94 -7.42 10.22
CA ALA A 38 -3.40 -7.32 10.33
C ALA A 38 -4.15 -7.96 9.15
N GLY A 39 -3.45 -8.45 8.12
CA GLY A 39 -4.07 -9.06 6.93
C GLY A 39 -4.65 -8.05 5.94
N PHE A 40 -4.37 -6.75 6.09
CA PHE A 40 -4.85 -5.70 5.19
C PHE A 40 -3.93 -5.47 4.00
N ALA A 41 -2.70 -5.97 4.01
CA ALA A 41 -1.76 -5.82 2.91
C ALA A 41 -0.82 -7.02 2.77
N LYS A 42 -0.17 -7.16 1.61
CA LYS A 42 0.93 -8.12 1.37
C LYS A 42 2.19 -7.38 0.88
N PRO A 43 3.40 -7.82 1.26
CA PRO A 43 4.63 -7.28 0.69
C PRO A 43 4.65 -7.52 -0.82
N VAL A 44 5.13 -6.53 -1.57
CA VAL A 44 5.35 -6.65 -3.01
C VAL A 44 6.84 -6.91 -3.19
N ASP A 45 7.19 -8.13 -3.59
CA ASP A 45 8.56 -8.46 -3.98
C ASP A 45 8.97 -7.59 -5.18
N GLU A 46 10.18 -7.03 -5.13
CA GLU A 46 10.75 -6.08 -6.11
C GLU A 46 10.82 -6.60 -7.57
N GLY A 47 10.41 -7.84 -7.83
CA GLY A 47 10.35 -8.44 -9.16
C GLY A 47 9.06 -8.20 -9.96
N GLU A 48 7.99 -7.70 -9.34
CA GLU A 48 6.73 -7.39 -10.02
C GLU A 48 6.49 -5.86 -9.96
N GLU A 49 7.01 -5.15 -10.96
CA GLU A 49 6.84 -3.69 -11.10
C GLU A 49 5.33 -3.34 -11.14
N PRO A 50 4.78 -2.70 -10.10
CA PRO A 50 3.40 -2.30 -10.12
C PRO A 50 3.31 -0.91 -10.76
N LYS A 51 2.58 -0.85 -11.89
CA LYS A 51 2.24 0.42 -12.56
C LYS A 51 1.60 1.38 -11.55
N PRO A 52 2.18 2.57 -11.30
CA PRO A 52 1.55 3.55 -10.42
C PRO A 52 0.24 4.01 -11.05
N LYS A 53 -0.89 3.74 -10.38
CA LYS A 53 -2.15 4.42 -10.70
C LYS A 53 -1.98 5.88 -10.26
N LYS A 54 -1.82 6.76 -11.25
CA LYS A 54 -1.80 8.22 -11.07
C LYS A 54 -3.01 8.64 -10.22
N VAL A 55 -2.78 8.96 -8.96
CA VAL A 55 -3.76 9.69 -8.15
C VAL A 55 -3.80 11.10 -8.72
N LYS A 56 -4.86 11.41 -9.47
CA LYS A 56 -5.16 12.74 -9.97
C LYS A 56 -5.66 13.56 -8.78
N GLN A 57 -4.74 14.23 -8.09
CA GLN A 57 -5.09 15.30 -7.16
C GLN A 57 -5.52 16.49 -8.02
N GLY A 58 -6.75 16.96 -7.81
CA GLY A 58 -7.43 17.96 -8.63
C GLY A 58 -6.82 19.36 -8.56
#